data_AF-A0A1V9Y9U8-F1
#
_entry.id   AF-A0A1V9Y9U8-F1
#
_cell.length_a   1.000
_cell.length_b   1.000
_cell.length_c   1.000
_cell.angle_alpha   90.00
_cell.angle_beta   90.00
_cell.angle_gamma   90.00
#
_symmetry.space_group_name_H-M   'P 1'
#
loop_
_entity.id
_entity.type
_entity.pdbx_description
1 polymer ?
#
loop_
_entity_poly.entity_id
_entity_poly.type
_entity_poly.pdbx_seq_one_letter_code
_entity_poly.pdbx_strand_id
1 'polypeptide(L)'
;MDVVCYNGDRVPLREAAAYLRAKRAADGVSVAAQLRGASLSPAPVAVDTDDAKHRTYLVQRRQYLQRRQEEKTYNQMLGKLERPKADSAMQREMKSVSQHLSIGANMIAAMATAFFVAYYISRSLTDNETTRLLVGLAATVAMMVVEMVLFIARSTKQEELARRQRKGAGL
;
A
#
# COMPACT_ATOMS: atom_id res chain seq x y z
N MET A 1 -6.86 24.06 -3.56
CA MET A 1 -5.41 24.35 -3.59
C MET A 1 -5.30 25.64 -4.35
N ASP A 2 -4.77 26.67 -3.71
CA ASP A 2 -4.70 28.03 -4.25
C ASP A 2 -3.24 28.44 -4.36
N VAL A 3 -2.91 29.16 -5.42
CA VAL A 3 -1.62 29.84 -5.58
C VAL A 3 -1.76 31.21 -4.95
N VAL A 4 -0.87 31.54 -4.02
CA VAL A 4 -0.68 32.89 -3.52
C VAL A 4 0.43 33.51 -4.38
N CYS A 5 0.07 34.45 -5.26
CA CYS A 5 1.03 35.17 -6.09
C CYS A 5 1.83 36.19 -5.26
N TYR A 6 2.95 36.68 -5.80
CA TYR A 6 3.81 37.66 -5.12
C TYR A 6 3.05 38.91 -4.64
N ASN A 7 2.01 39.33 -5.36
CA ASN A 7 1.19 40.50 -5.02
C ASN A 7 0.14 40.22 -3.91
N GLY A 8 0.09 38.99 -3.37
CA GLY A 8 -0.86 38.58 -2.33
C GLY A 8 -2.19 38.02 -2.86
N ASP A 9 -2.42 38.06 -4.18
CA ASP A 9 -3.62 37.52 -4.81
C ASP A 9 -3.71 36.00 -4.62
N ARG A 10 -4.87 35.50 -4.18
CA ARG A 10 -5.18 34.08 -4.08
C ARG A 10 -5.98 33.63 -5.27
N VAL A 11 -5.44 32.68 -6.02
CA VAL A 11 -6.10 32.16 -7.23
C VAL A 11 -6.16 30.64 -7.16
N PRO A 12 -7.31 30.01 -7.41
CA PRO A 12 -7.39 28.55 -7.43
C PRO A 12 -6.41 27.98 -8.47
N LEU A 13 -5.70 26.91 -8.10
CA LEU A 13 -4.62 26.32 -8.92
C LEU A 13 -5.07 26.00 -10.35
N ARG A 14 -6.35 25.66 -10.54
CA ARG A 14 -6.95 25.36 -11.85
C ARG A 14 -7.04 26.57 -12.77
N GLU A 15 -7.17 27.76 -12.21
CA GLU A 15 -7.35 29.03 -12.94
C GLU A 15 -6.07 29.88 -12.93
N ALA A 16 -5.08 29.53 -12.11
CA ALA A 16 -3.81 30.25 -11.97
C ALA A 16 -3.10 30.50 -13.31
N ALA A 17 -3.13 29.53 -14.23
CA ALA A 17 -2.51 29.69 -15.55
C ALA A 17 -3.22 30.74 -16.43
N ALA A 18 -4.55 30.83 -16.36
CA ALA A 18 -5.33 31.83 -17.08
C ALA A 18 -5.11 33.22 -16.47
N TYR A 19 -5.11 33.30 -15.12
CA TYR A 19 -4.84 34.51 -14.37
C TYR A 19 -3.47 35.13 -14.67
N LEU A 20 -2.40 34.32 -14.65
CA LEU A 20 -1.03 34.79 -14.91
C LEU A 20 -0.85 35.27 -16.36
N ARG A 21 -1.55 34.65 -17.32
CA ARG A 21 -1.53 35.09 -18.73
C ARG A 21 -2.27 36.40 -18.92
N ALA A 22 -3.44 36.56 -18.30
CA ALA A 22 -4.20 37.81 -18.34
C ALA A 22 -3.41 38.96 -17.69
N LYS A 23 -2.78 38.71 -16.54
CA LYS A 23 -1.98 39.71 -15.83
C LYS A 23 -0.71 40.10 -16.57
N ARG A 24 -0.07 39.16 -17.29
CA ARG A 24 1.04 39.48 -18.20
C ARG A 24 0.59 40.38 -19.35
N ALA A 25 -0.59 40.15 -19.91
CA ALA A 25 -1.12 40.95 -21.01
C ALA A 25 -1.52 42.37 -20.56
N ALA A 26 -1.98 42.53 -19.32
CA ALA A 26 -2.37 43.82 -18.75
C ALA A 26 -1.16 44.64 -18.25
N ASP A 27 -0.27 44.03 -17.46
CA ASP A 27 0.78 44.76 -16.73
C ASP A 27 2.18 44.61 -17.38
N GLY A 28 2.32 43.77 -18.41
CA GLY A 28 3.60 43.49 -19.08
C GLY A 28 4.62 42.71 -18.23
N VAL A 29 4.31 42.41 -16.97
CA VAL A 29 5.19 41.69 -16.03
C VAL A 29 5.34 40.23 -16.43
N SER A 30 6.57 39.72 -16.44
CA SER A 30 6.84 38.32 -16.78
C SER A 30 6.23 37.35 -15.76
N VAL A 31 5.74 36.20 -16.25
CA VAL A 31 5.15 35.14 -15.39
C VAL A 31 6.15 34.68 -14.33
N ALA A 32 7.44 34.64 -14.67
CA ALA A 32 8.51 34.29 -13.74
C ALA A 32 8.67 35.30 -12.59
N ALA A 33 8.40 36.58 -12.82
CA ALA A 33 8.40 37.59 -11.76
C ALA A 33 7.16 37.46 -10.85
N GLN A 34 5.99 37.15 -11.41
CA GLN A 34 4.75 36.95 -10.65
C GLN A 34 4.76 35.68 -9.77
N LEU A 35 5.54 34.67 -10.18
CA LEU A 35 5.74 33.42 -9.44
C LEU A 35 6.91 33.49 -8.44
N ARG A 36 7.72 34.55 -8.46
CA ARG A 36 8.86 34.69 -7.56
C ARG A 36 8.37 34.91 -6.14
N GLY A 37 8.51 33.89 -5.28
CA GLY A 37 7.96 33.92 -3.91
C GLY A 37 6.50 33.49 -3.80
N ALA A 38 5.91 32.95 -4.87
CA ALA A 38 4.57 32.37 -4.80
C ALA A 38 4.57 31.12 -3.92
N SER A 39 3.52 30.95 -3.12
CA SER A 39 3.34 29.79 -2.25
C SER A 39 2.02 29.08 -2.53
N LEU A 40 1.99 27.77 -2.30
CA LEU A 40 0.78 26.97 -2.40
C LEU A 40 0.11 26.94 -1.04
N SER A 41 -1.10 27.50 -0.98
CA SER A 41 -1.93 27.43 0.23
C SER A 41 -3.05 26.40 0.00
N PRO A 42 -3.26 25.44 0.92
CA PRO A 42 -4.42 24.59 0.84
C PRO A 42 -5.67 25.46 1.02
N ALA A 43 -6.46 25.59 -0.05
CA ALA A 43 -7.78 26.19 0.02
C ALA A 43 -8.56 25.54 1.17
N PRO A 44 -9.17 26.31 2.09
CA PRO A 44 -10.06 25.73 3.08
C PRO A 44 -11.20 25.07 2.32
N VAL A 45 -11.22 23.74 2.34
CA VAL A 45 -12.38 22.98 1.89
C VAL A 45 -13.50 23.37 2.85
N ALA A 46 -14.57 23.99 2.32
CA ALA A 46 -15.78 24.21 3.09
C ALA A 46 -16.22 22.85 3.63
N VAL A 47 -16.16 22.70 4.94
CA VAL A 47 -16.47 21.44 5.60
C VAL A 47 -17.97 21.27 5.51
N ASP A 48 -18.42 20.37 4.64
CA ASP A 48 -19.81 19.94 4.60
C ASP A 48 -20.18 19.37 5.98
N THR A 49 -21.35 19.76 6.45
CA THR A 49 -21.86 19.66 7.82
C THR A 49 -22.20 18.23 8.28
N ASP A 50 -21.35 17.25 8.00
CA ASP A 50 -21.33 15.92 8.66
C ASP A 50 -20.29 15.89 9.80
N ASP A 51 -20.12 17.08 10.39
CA ASP A 51 -18.95 17.54 11.13
C ASP A 51 -18.76 16.87 12.49
N ALA A 52 -19.82 16.35 13.10
CA ALA A 52 -19.74 15.84 14.47
C ALA A 52 -18.96 14.52 14.52
N LYS A 53 -19.29 13.55 13.66
CA LYS A 53 -18.61 12.24 13.62
C LYS A 53 -17.19 12.36 13.08
N HIS A 54 -16.98 13.24 12.11
CA HIS A 54 -15.65 13.49 11.56
C HIS A 54 -14.76 14.20 12.60
N ARG A 55 -15.28 15.19 13.34
CA ARG A 55 -14.55 15.83 14.44
C ARG A 55 -14.23 14.85 15.57
N THR A 56 -15.18 14.01 16.00
CA THR A 56 -14.91 13.03 17.06
C THR A 56 -13.85 12.01 16.61
N TYR A 57 -13.93 11.53 15.37
CA TYR A 57 -12.90 10.67 14.77
C TYR A 57 -11.53 11.35 14.73
N LEU A 58 -11.44 12.60 14.28
CA LEU A 58 -10.19 13.35 14.23
C LEU A 58 -9.62 13.66 15.62
N VAL A 59 -10.47 13.86 16.63
CA VAL A 59 -10.05 14.01 18.02
C VAL A 59 -9.49 12.71 18.57
N GLN A 60 -10.19 11.58 18.39
CA GLN A 60 -9.71 10.26 18.79
C GLN A 60 -8.40 9.90 18.09
N ARG A 61 -8.31 10.18 16.78
CA ARG A 61 -7.10 9.93 15.99
C ARG A 61 -5.93 10.80 16.45
N ARG A 62 -6.16 12.07 16.80
CA ARG A 62 -5.12 12.95 17.36
C ARG A 62 -4.63 12.44 18.72
N GLN A 63 -5.53 12.07 19.62
CA GLN A 63 -5.16 11.50 20.92
C GLN A 63 -4.35 10.20 20.77
N TYR A 64 -4.74 9.32 19.86
CA TYR A 64 -3.98 8.10 19.56
C TYR A 64 -2.57 8.41 19.04
N LEU A 65 -2.44 9.35 18.10
CA LEU A 65 -1.15 9.74 17.55
C LEU A 65 -0.25 10.43 18.58
N GLN A 66 -0.84 11.26 19.45
CA GLN A 66 -0.12 11.88 20.57
C GLN A 66 0.41 10.84 21.54
N ARG A 67 -0.42 9.91 22.01
CA ARG A 67 0.03 8.81 22.88
C ARG A 67 1.17 8.02 22.25
N ARG A 68 1.08 7.70 20.95
CA ARG A 68 2.12 6.95 20.25
C ARG A 68 3.42 7.75 20.09
N GLN A 69 3.33 9.07 19.96
CA GLN A 69 4.50 9.94 19.97
C GLN A 69 5.11 10.03 21.37
N GLU A 70 4.29 10.25 22.39
CA GLU A 70 4.70 10.25 23.80
C GLU A 70 5.38 8.94 24.19
N GLU A 71 4.84 7.79 23.80
CA GLU A 71 5.47 6.48 24.00
C GLU A 71 6.83 6.37 23.30
N LYS A 72 6.96 6.88 22.06
CA LYS A 72 8.26 6.88 21.37
C LYS A 72 9.27 7.76 22.08
N THR A 73 8.87 8.97 22.45
CA THR A 73 9.73 9.92 23.17
C THR A 73 10.09 9.37 24.55
N TYR A 74 9.14 8.78 25.26
CA TYR A 74 9.37 8.10 26.54
C TYR A 74 10.34 6.92 26.40
N ASN A 75 10.15 6.06 25.40
CA ASN A 75 11.08 4.97 25.11
C ASN A 75 12.47 5.46 24.68
N GLN A 76 12.57 6.64 24.03
CA GLN A 76 13.83 7.28 23.70
C GLN A 76 14.52 7.89 24.94
N MET A 77 13.74 8.52 25.83
CA MET A 77 14.21 9.13 27.08
C MET A 77 14.60 8.10 28.14
N LEU A 78 13.93 6.95 28.16
CA LEU A 78 14.35 5.76 28.91
C LEU A 78 15.60 5.08 28.35
N GLY A 79 16.29 5.72 27.39
CA GLY A 79 17.64 5.45 26.90
C GLY A 79 18.16 4.04 27.14
N LYS A 80 18.12 3.19 26.10
CA LYS A 80 18.85 1.92 26.01
C LYS A 80 18.99 1.14 27.33
N LEU A 81 17.91 0.96 28.09
CA LEU A 81 17.78 -0.35 28.73
C LEU A 81 17.67 -1.32 27.57
N GLU A 82 18.74 -2.08 27.33
CA GLU A 82 18.74 -3.22 26.41
C GLU A 82 17.53 -4.08 26.77
N ARG A 83 16.42 -3.87 26.07
CA ARG A 83 15.33 -4.83 26.09
C ARG A 83 15.95 -6.13 25.59
N PRO A 84 15.80 -7.24 26.32
CA PRO A 84 16.42 -8.50 25.93
C PRO A 84 16.00 -8.79 24.49
N LYS A 85 17.00 -8.96 23.60
CA LYS A 85 16.81 -9.21 22.16
C LYS A 85 15.92 -10.43 21.85
N ALA A 86 15.58 -11.24 22.87
CA ALA A 86 14.75 -12.42 22.82
C ALA A 86 13.41 -12.20 22.08
N ASP A 87 12.68 -11.14 22.39
CA ASP A 87 11.37 -10.90 21.74
C ASP A 87 11.50 -10.51 20.26
N SER A 88 12.56 -9.78 19.90
CA SER A 88 12.78 -9.35 18.51
C SER A 88 13.29 -10.49 17.62
N ALA A 89 14.05 -11.43 18.17
CA ALA A 89 14.47 -12.64 17.48
C ALA A 89 13.30 -13.61 17.33
N MET A 90 12.54 -13.85 18.41
CA MET A 90 11.38 -14.74 18.40
C MET A 90 10.24 -14.20 17.52
N GLN A 91 9.97 -12.88 17.51
CA GLN A 91 9.02 -12.29 16.55
C GLN A 91 9.51 -12.34 15.11
N ARG A 92 10.82 -12.22 14.85
CA ARG A 92 11.37 -12.39 13.49
C ARG A 92 11.26 -13.83 13.01
N GLU A 93 11.48 -14.80 13.89
CA GLU A 93 11.30 -16.22 13.59
C GLU A 93 9.82 -16.60 13.42
N MET A 94 8.93 -16.15 14.30
CA MET A 94 7.49 -16.38 14.14
C MET A 94 6.96 -15.75 12.84
N LYS A 95 7.45 -14.54 12.50
CA LYS A 95 7.09 -13.89 11.24
C LYS A 95 7.60 -14.69 10.04
N SER A 96 8.85 -15.18 10.05
CA SER A 96 9.38 -15.99 8.95
C SER A 96 8.61 -17.30 8.79
N VAL A 97 8.32 -18.01 9.89
CA VAL A 97 7.58 -19.28 9.89
C VAL A 97 6.15 -19.08 9.36
N SER A 98 5.45 -18.03 9.79
CA SER A 98 4.12 -17.69 9.24
C SER A 98 4.16 -17.35 7.74
N GLN A 99 5.25 -16.72 7.29
CA GLN A 99 5.43 -16.30 5.91
C GLN A 99 5.66 -17.51 4.99
N HIS A 100 6.42 -18.51 5.44
CA HIS A 100 6.60 -19.76 4.71
C HIS A 100 5.34 -20.65 4.73
N LEU A 101 4.62 -20.68 5.86
CA LEU A 101 3.33 -21.38 5.96
C LEU A 101 2.26 -20.80 5.04
N SER A 102 2.14 -19.47 4.94
CA SER A 102 1.16 -18.84 4.06
C SER A 102 1.41 -19.15 2.59
N ILE A 103 2.67 -19.31 2.18
CA ILE A 103 3.03 -19.69 0.81
C ILE A 103 2.66 -21.15 0.54
N GLY A 104 3.00 -22.06 1.45
CA GLY A 104 2.65 -23.49 1.32
C GLY A 104 1.14 -23.76 1.39
N ALA A 105 0.42 -23.01 2.22
CA ALA A 105 -1.03 -23.13 2.35
C ALA A 105 -1.76 -22.71 1.07
N ASN A 106 -1.31 -21.64 0.40
CA ASN A 106 -1.85 -21.25 -0.89
C ASN A 106 -1.62 -22.34 -1.95
N MET A 107 -0.46 -23.00 -1.89
CA MET A 107 -0.09 -24.11 -2.79
C MET A 107 -1.08 -25.27 -2.68
N ILE A 108 -1.32 -25.71 -1.44
CA ILE A 108 -2.25 -26.82 -1.17
C ILE A 108 -3.69 -26.43 -1.53
N ALA A 109 -4.11 -25.20 -1.23
CA ALA A 109 -5.45 -24.71 -1.55
C ALA A 109 -5.68 -24.66 -3.07
N ALA A 110 -4.69 -24.22 -3.86
CA ALA A 110 -4.77 -24.20 -5.32
C ALA A 110 -4.88 -25.62 -5.91
N MET A 111 -4.12 -26.58 -5.40
CA MET A 111 -4.23 -27.98 -5.83
C MET A 111 -5.60 -28.57 -5.50
N ALA A 112 -6.07 -28.36 -4.26
CA ALA A 112 -7.39 -28.85 -3.85
C ALA A 112 -8.51 -28.24 -4.71
N THR A 113 -8.48 -26.93 -4.93
CA THR A 113 -9.50 -26.25 -5.77
C THR A 113 -9.47 -26.73 -7.21
N ALA A 114 -8.29 -26.90 -7.82
CA ALA A 114 -8.17 -27.45 -9.18
C ALA A 114 -8.72 -28.87 -9.28
N PHE A 115 -8.46 -29.73 -8.28
CA PHE A 115 -9.03 -31.08 -8.23
C PHE A 115 -10.55 -31.05 -8.21
N PHE A 116 -11.15 -30.29 -7.28
CA PHE A 116 -12.60 -30.24 -7.13
C PHE A 116 -13.29 -29.63 -8.34
N VAL A 117 -12.73 -28.58 -8.92
CA VAL A 117 -13.27 -27.93 -10.12
C VAL A 117 -13.24 -28.91 -11.30
N ALA A 118 -12.11 -29.57 -11.55
CA ALA A 118 -11.98 -30.53 -12.64
C ALA A 118 -12.85 -31.77 -12.44
N TYR A 119 -12.96 -32.27 -11.20
CA TYR A 119 -13.86 -33.36 -10.85
C TYR A 119 -15.33 -32.97 -11.09
N TYR A 120 -15.73 -31.76 -10.71
CA TYR A 120 -17.09 -31.26 -10.92
C TYR A 120 -17.43 -31.09 -12.40
N ILE A 121 -16.50 -30.55 -13.19
CA ILE A 121 -16.66 -30.44 -14.65
C ILE A 121 -16.76 -31.83 -15.27
N SER A 122 -15.87 -32.75 -14.89
CA SER A 122 -15.87 -34.13 -15.38
C SER A 122 -17.16 -34.86 -15.01
N ARG A 123 -17.75 -34.59 -13.85
CA ARG A 123 -19.04 -35.14 -13.46
C ARG A 123 -20.17 -34.83 -14.44
N SER A 124 -20.13 -33.68 -15.11
CA SER A 124 -21.13 -33.31 -16.11
C SER A 124 -20.91 -33.95 -17.49
N LEU A 125 -19.70 -34.47 -17.75
CA LEU A 125 -19.27 -34.97 -19.07
C LEU A 125 -19.18 -36.49 -19.15
N THR A 126 -18.96 -37.16 -18.02
CA THR A 126 -18.75 -38.61 -17.95
C THR A 126 -19.47 -39.18 -16.74
N ASP A 127 -20.09 -40.36 -16.91
CA ASP A 127 -20.73 -41.13 -15.85
C ASP A 127 -19.77 -42.08 -15.11
N ASN A 128 -18.57 -42.30 -15.66
CA ASN A 128 -17.60 -43.22 -15.10
C ASN A 128 -16.77 -42.54 -14.00
N GLU A 129 -16.93 -43.01 -12.76
CA GLU A 129 -16.27 -42.46 -11.59
C GLU A 129 -14.73 -42.51 -11.67
N THR A 130 -14.16 -43.57 -12.25
CA THR A 130 -12.72 -43.70 -12.45
C THR A 130 -12.18 -42.60 -13.35
N THR A 131 -12.90 -42.26 -14.42
CA THR A 131 -12.48 -41.18 -15.33
C THR A 131 -12.55 -39.81 -14.67
N ARG A 132 -13.53 -39.58 -13.79
CA ARG A 132 -13.64 -38.32 -13.02
C ARG A 132 -12.46 -38.12 -12.09
N LEU A 133 -12.01 -39.18 -11.42
CA LEU A 133 -10.83 -39.15 -10.56
C LEU A 133 -9.54 -38.92 -11.36
N LEU A 134 -9.39 -39.58 -12.51
CA LEU A 134 -8.23 -39.38 -13.39
C LEU A 134 -8.16 -37.96 -13.95
N VAL A 135 -9.29 -37.36 -14.34
CA VAL A 135 -9.35 -35.98 -14.80
C VAL A 135 -9.02 -35.00 -13.66
N GLY A 136 -9.55 -35.23 -12.46
CA GLY A 136 -9.19 -34.45 -11.27
C GLY A 136 -7.69 -34.50 -10.97
N LEU A 137 -7.10 -35.70 -11.05
CA LEU A 137 -5.67 -35.91 -10.81
C LEU A 137 -4.79 -35.31 -11.92
N ALA A 138 -5.22 -35.37 -13.18
CA ALA A 138 -4.52 -34.68 -14.26
C ALA A 138 -4.56 -33.16 -14.07
N ALA A 139 -5.68 -32.61 -13.60
CA ALA A 139 -5.82 -31.19 -13.33
C ALA A 139 -4.96 -30.72 -12.14
N THR A 140 -4.78 -31.53 -11.10
CA THR A 140 -3.87 -31.18 -9.99
C THR A 140 -2.42 -31.15 -10.44
N VAL A 141 -1.99 -32.12 -11.25
CA VAL A 141 -0.64 -32.14 -11.83
C VAL A 141 -0.41 -30.92 -12.73
N ALA A 142 -1.40 -30.56 -13.57
CA ALA A 142 -1.32 -29.35 -14.38
C ALA A 142 -1.25 -28.09 -13.51
N MET A 143 -2.05 -28.02 -12.44
CA MET A 143 -2.04 -26.89 -11.51
C MET A 143 -0.69 -26.78 -10.76
N MET A 144 -0.04 -27.90 -10.43
CA MET A 144 1.31 -27.90 -9.86
C MET A 144 2.33 -27.19 -10.78
N VAL A 145 2.26 -27.44 -12.09
CA VAL A 145 3.17 -26.78 -13.05
C VAL A 145 2.87 -25.28 -13.11
N VAL A 146 1.60 -24.90 -13.15
CA VAL A 146 1.18 -23.49 -13.13
C VAL A 146 1.68 -22.80 -11.87
N GLU A 147 1.50 -23.42 -10.70
CA GLU A 147 1.99 -22.88 -9.44
C GLU A 147 3.50 -22.77 -9.38
N MET A 148 4.25 -23.73 -9.92
CA MET A 148 5.71 -23.64 -9.99
C MET A 148 6.15 -22.41 -10.79
N VAL A 149 5.51 -22.15 -11.93
CA VAL A 149 5.79 -20.98 -12.76
C VAL A 149 5.42 -19.69 -12.03
N LEU A 150 4.22 -19.64 -11.42
CA LEU A 150 3.77 -18.48 -10.65
C LEU A 150 4.66 -18.22 -9.44
N PHE A 151 5.14 -19.28 -8.80
CA PHE A 151 6.07 -19.22 -7.68
C PHE A 151 7.40 -18.60 -8.09
N ILE A 152 7.99 -19.03 -9.21
CA ILE A 152 9.23 -18.44 -9.76
C ILE A 152 9.01 -16.97 -10.13
N ALA A 153 7.91 -16.64 -10.79
CA ALA A 153 7.59 -15.26 -11.17
C ALA A 153 7.38 -14.35 -9.94
N ARG A 154 6.83 -14.90 -8.86
CA ARG A 154 6.65 -14.17 -7.60
C ARG A 154 7.95 -14.06 -6.80
N SER A 155 8.74 -15.11 -6.74
CA SER A 155 9.99 -15.15 -5.97
C SER A 155 11.02 -14.18 -6.53
N THR A 156 11.16 -14.09 -7.85
CA THR A 156 12.02 -13.11 -8.53
C THR A 156 11.64 -11.66 -8.18
N LYS A 157 10.34 -11.34 -8.17
CA LYS A 157 9.85 -10.01 -7.75
C LYS A 157 10.09 -9.71 -6.27
N GLN A 158 9.95 -10.71 -5.40
CA GLN A 158 10.25 -10.55 -3.97
C GLN A 158 11.75 -10.32 -3.72
N GLU A 159 12.62 -10.96 -4.50
CA GLU A 159 14.06 -10.76 -4.41
C GLU A 159 14.47 -9.33 -4.81
N GLU A 160 13.88 -8.78 -5.89
CA GLU A 160 14.10 -7.39 -6.29
C GLU A 160 13.68 -6.39 -5.22
N LEU A 161 12.52 -6.62 -4.60
CA LEU A 161 12.02 -5.78 -3.49
C LEU A 161 12.93 -5.89 -2.26
N ALA A 162 13.42 -7.08 -1.93
CA ALA A 162 14.38 -7.29 -0.84
C ALA A 162 15.72 -6.58 -1.12
N ARG A 163 16.20 -6.60 -2.37
CA ARG A 163 17.41 -5.86 -2.79
C ARG A 163 17.23 -4.35 -2.69
N ARG A 164 16.06 -3.81 -3.08
CA ARG A 164 15.75 -2.38 -2.93
C ARG A 164 15.69 -1.95 -1.47
N GLN A 165 15.10 -2.77 -0.59
CA GLN A 165 15.05 -2.48 0.85
C GLN A 165 16.45 -2.50 1.50
N ARG A 166 17.33 -3.42 1.10
CA ARG A 166 18.73 -3.43 1.57
C ARG A 166 19.51 -2.19 1.12
N LYS A 167 19.27 -1.69 -0.10
CA LYS A 167 19.89 -0.44 -0.59
C LYS A 167 19.33 0.82 0.11
N GLY A 168 18.05 0.81 0.49
CA GLY A 168 17.43 1.94 1.19
C GLY A 168 17.73 2.05 2.69
N ALA A 169 18.15 0.95 3.34
CA ALA A 169 18.49 0.93 4.76
C ALA A 169 19.99 1.15 5.05
N GLY A 170 20.80 1.40 4.01
CA GLY A 170 22.25 1.64 4.09
C GLY A 170 22.66 3.12 4.04
N LEU A 171 21.73 4.04 4.32
CA LEU A 171 21.94 5.48 4.50
C LEU A 171 21.32 5.91 5.84
#